data_AF-A0A8C6KUU5-F1
#
_entry.id   AF-A0A8C6KUU5-F1
#
_cell.length_a   1.000
_cell.length_b   1.000
_cell.length_c   1.000
_cell.angle_alpha   90.00
_cell.angle_beta   90.00
_cell.angle_gamma   90.00
#
_symmetry.space_group_name_H-M   'P 1'
#
loop_
_entity.id
_entity.type
_entity.pdbx_description
1 polymer ?
#
loop_
_entity_poly.entity_id
_entity_poly.type
_entity_poly.pdbx_seq_one_letter_code
_entity_poly.pdbx_strand_id
1 'polypeptide(L)'
;QSHVKHIPKCPIMLVPLVLLLARNYLSLATVVLDFNHVERCKASLYMGTPPRGIVNTKLKKICQRYADKPRYVTLYDPQKRIPVYSAYTFKKTEGDRRVDYPWMYEPQVKIDGNGNMLPFPTGYLHMKFEDSQAVLDDYSDVVLYERGHLNPDQHQSTPHDRAATYTLTNVVPEIREFNIGPSQQLLPRHRLHCHWSSHKGGHPRRRVVCLLLH
;
A
#
# COMPACT_ATOMS: atom_id res chain seq x y z
N GLN A 1 -14.81 -51.65 57.75
CA GLN A 1 -13.68 -50.73 57.53
C GLN A 1 -12.50 -51.58 57.09
N SER A 2 -11.82 -51.40 55.96
CA SER A 2 -11.83 -50.38 54.92
C SER A 2 -11.11 -50.93 53.67
N HIS A 3 -11.71 -50.70 52.50
CA HIS A 3 -11.11 -50.44 51.19
C HIS A 3 -10.16 -51.46 50.52
N VAL A 4 -10.78 -52.38 49.77
CA VAL A 4 -10.23 -52.89 48.50
C VAL A 4 -10.24 -51.72 47.49
N LYS A 5 -9.07 -51.22 47.10
CA LYS A 5 -8.94 -50.20 46.05
C LYS A 5 -9.17 -50.85 44.68
N HIS A 6 -10.40 -50.75 44.18
CA HIS A 6 -10.69 -50.96 42.77
C HIS A 6 -10.01 -49.87 41.93
N ILE A 7 -9.18 -50.30 40.98
CA ILE A 7 -8.62 -49.47 39.91
C ILE A 7 -9.72 -49.29 38.85
N PRO A 8 -10.25 -48.09 38.59
CA PRO A 8 -11.12 -47.88 37.44
C PRO A 8 -10.26 -47.75 36.18
N LYS A 9 -10.54 -48.62 35.21
CA LYS A 9 -10.01 -48.56 33.84
C LYS A 9 -10.48 -47.24 33.21
N CYS A 10 -9.53 -46.40 32.81
CA CYS A 10 -9.78 -45.17 32.06
C CYS A 10 -10.29 -45.55 30.66
N PRO A 11 -11.43 -45.02 30.19
CA PRO A 11 -11.87 -45.27 28.83
C PRO A 11 -10.94 -44.51 27.87
N ILE A 12 -10.34 -45.24 26.95
CA ILE A 12 -9.56 -44.73 25.82
C ILE A 12 -10.53 -43.89 24.97
N MET A 13 -10.57 -42.58 25.22
CA MET A 13 -11.20 -41.65 24.29
C MET A 13 -10.22 -41.44 23.13
N LEU A 14 -10.47 -42.13 22.03
CA LEU A 14 -9.94 -41.80 20.71
C LEU A 14 -10.42 -40.39 20.34
N VAL A 15 -9.62 -39.38 20.66
CA VAL A 15 -9.85 -38.03 20.12
C VAL A 15 -9.40 -38.09 18.65
N PRO A 16 -10.30 -37.77 17.69
CA PRO A 16 -9.94 -37.81 16.28
C PRO A 16 -8.90 -36.73 15.99
N LEU A 17 -8.00 -37.09 15.10
CA LEU A 17 -6.99 -36.29 14.41
C LEU A 17 -7.63 -35.03 13.77
N VAL A 18 -8.01 -34.04 14.57
CA VAL A 18 -8.37 -32.71 14.07
C VAL A 18 -7.05 -31.99 13.84
N LEU A 19 -6.62 -32.02 12.59
CA LEU A 19 -5.59 -31.20 11.98
C LEU A 19 -5.64 -29.76 12.53
N LEU A 20 -4.89 -29.52 13.61
CA LEU A 20 -4.31 -28.22 13.89
C LEU A 20 -3.16 -28.03 12.89
N LEU A 21 -3.52 -27.95 11.60
CA LEU A 21 -2.86 -26.99 10.74
C LEU A 21 -3.26 -25.64 11.31
N ALA A 22 -2.59 -25.24 12.39
CA ALA A 22 -2.31 -23.84 12.62
C ALA A 22 -1.62 -23.39 11.34
N ARG A 23 -2.42 -22.98 10.35
CA ARG A 23 -2.00 -22.13 9.26
C ARG A 23 -1.55 -20.86 9.96
N ASN A 24 -0.32 -20.91 10.44
CA ASN A 24 0.50 -19.75 10.72
C ASN A 24 0.61 -19.06 9.36
N TYR A 25 -0.40 -18.26 9.01
CA TYR A 25 -0.27 -17.25 8.00
C TYR A 25 0.64 -16.18 8.59
N LEU A 26 1.93 -16.52 8.66
CA LEU A 26 2.99 -15.55 8.77
C LEU A 26 2.78 -14.65 7.55
N SER A 27 2.14 -13.51 7.79
CA SER A 27 1.78 -12.56 6.76
C SER A 27 3.05 -11.80 6.38
N LEU A 28 3.96 -12.50 5.70
CA LEU A 28 5.06 -11.94 4.95
C LEU A 28 4.44 -11.16 3.80
N ALA A 29 4.47 -9.84 3.90
CA ALA A 29 4.09 -8.97 2.80
C ALA A 29 5.23 -7.99 2.57
N THR A 30 6.23 -8.47 1.83
CA THR A 30 7.20 -7.73 1.01
C THR A 30 6.52 -7.32 -0.32
N VAL A 31 7.26 -6.80 -1.30
CA VAL A 31 6.74 -6.73 -2.70
C VAL A 31 6.09 -8.07 -3.05
N VAL A 32 4.80 -8.03 -3.37
CA VAL A 32 4.01 -9.24 -3.56
C VAL A 32 4.18 -9.75 -4.98
N LEU A 33 4.26 -11.07 -5.15
CA LEU A 33 4.23 -11.67 -6.49
C LEU A 33 2.86 -11.43 -7.15
N ASP A 34 1.80 -11.49 -6.35
CA ASP A 34 0.42 -11.22 -6.73
C ASP A 34 -0.36 -10.59 -5.56
N PHE A 35 -1.12 -9.52 -5.84
CA PHE A 35 -2.04 -8.93 -4.87
C PHE A 35 -3.14 -9.91 -4.41
N ASN A 36 -3.46 -10.92 -5.23
CA ASN A 36 -4.48 -11.92 -4.93
C ASN A 36 -4.14 -12.83 -3.74
N HIS A 37 -2.87 -12.96 -3.36
CA HIS A 37 -2.40 -13.91 -2.35
C HIS A 37 -2.16 -13.29 -0.98
N VAL A 38 -2.42 -11.99 -0.82
CA VAL A 38 -2.32 -11.30 0.48
C VAL A 38 -3.71 -10.84 0.90
N GLU A 39 -4.36 -11.65 1.75
CA GLU A 39 -5.79 -11.57 2.08
C GLU A 39 -6.30 -10.17 2.43
N ARG A 40 -5.47 -9.33 3.06
CA ARG A 40 -5.86 -7.97 3.44
C ARG A 40 -5.47 -6.88 2.45
N CYS A 41 -4.44 -7.07 1.63
CA CYS A 41 -4.05 -6.10 0.60
C CYS A 41 -4.98 -6.19 -0.62
N LYS A 42 -5.41 -7.42 -0.95
CA LYS A 42 -6.45 -7.69 -1.94
C LYS A 42 -7.74 -6.91 -1.65
N ALA A 43 -8.06 -6.68 -0.38
CA ALA A 43 -9.26 -5.95 0.00
C ALA A 43 -9.29 -4.53 -0.58
N SER A 44 -8.15 -3.91 -0.88
CA SER A 44 -8.09 -2.56 -1.46
C SER A 44 -8.47 -2.53 -2.95
N LEU A 45 -8.46 -3.69 -3.62
CA LEU A 45 -8.88 -3.84 -5.01
C LEU A 45 -10.39 -4.03 -5.13
N TYR A 46 -10.96 -3.59 -6.27
CA TYR A 46 -12.36 -3.86 -6.57
C TYR A 46 -12.57 -5.36 -6.81
N MET A 47 -13.46 -5.97 -6.02
CA MET A 47 -13.68 -7.43 -5.98
C MET A 47 -12.39 -8.24 -5.76
N GLY A 48 -11.34 -7.59 -5.23
CA GLY A 48 -10.03 -8.22 -5.09
C GLY A 48 -9.26 -8.40 -6.40
N THR A 49 -9.69 -7.81 -7.51
CA THR A 49 -9.10 -8.04 -8.82
C THR A 49 -8.24 -6.85 -9.25
N PRO A 50 -6.96 -7.04 -9.59
CA PRO A 50 -6.12 -5.96 -10.12
C PRO A 50 -6.56 -5.53 -11.54
N PRO A 51 -6.29 -4.28 -11.95
CA PRO A 51 -6.51 -3.83 -13.32
C PRO A 51 -5.85 -4.75 -14.34
N ARG A 52 -6.58 -5.06 -15.42
CA ARG A 52 -6.08 -5.89 -16.53
C ARG A 52 -5.27 -5.05 -17.52
N GLY A 53 -4.40 -5.70 -18.29
CA GLY A 53 -3.65 -5.06 -19.38
C GLY A 53 -2.26 -4.51 -19.00
N ILE A 54 -1.93 -4.44 -17.71
CA ILE A 54 -0.59 -4.02 -17.27
C ILE A 54 0.25 -5.27 -16.99
N VAL A 55 1.02 -5.69 -18.00
CA VAL A 55 1.84 -6.90 -17.95
C VAL A 55 3.31 -6.52 -18.07
N ASN A 56 3.94 -6.23 -16.92
CA ASN A 56 5.38 -5.98 -16.86
C ASN A 56 5.95 -6.57 -15.56
N THR A 57 6.85 -7.53 -15.71
CA THR A 57 7.46 -8.27 -14.58
C THR A 57 8.46 -7.44 -13.79
N LYS A 58 8.91 -6.30 -14.32
CA LYS A 58 9.80 -5.35 -13.63
C LYS A 58 9.04 -4.48 -12.62
N LEU A 59 7.72 -4.34 -12.79
CA LEU A 59 6.89 -3.58 -11.87
C LEU A 59 6.77 -4.30 -10.52
N LYS A 60 6.80 -3.50 -9.46
CA LYS A 60 6.72 -3.97 -8.08
C LYS A 60 5.30 -3.78 -7.58
N LYS A 61 4.68 -4.87 -7.12
CA LYS A 61 3.38 -4.83 -6.47
C LYS A 61 3.61 -4.59 -4.98
N ILE A 62 3.35 -3.39 -4.51
CA ILE A 62 3.59 -3.00 -3.12
C ILE A 62 2.27 -3.12 -2.36
N CYS A 63 2.25 -3.95 -1.32
CA CYS A 63 1.24 -3.81 -0.29
C CYS A 63 1.72 -2.77 0.72
N GLN A 64 1.04 -1.63 0.78
CA GLN A 64 1.42 -0.52 1.61
C GLN A 64 0.98 -0.80 3.05
N ARG A 65 1.94 -0.92 3.97
CA ARG A 65 1.67 -1.20 5.39
C ARG A 65 2.19 -0.07 6.26
N TYR A 66 1.37 0.33 7.22
CA TYR A 66 1.73 1.30 8.24
C TYR A 66 1.24 0.84 9.60
N ALA A 67 2.15 0.82 10.58
CA ALA A 67 1.93 0.24 11.91
C ALA A 67 1.40 -1.21 11.82
N ASP A 68 2.10 -2.04 11.05
CA ASP A 68 1.85 -3.47 10.77
C ASP A 68 0.53 -3.79 10.07
N LYS A 69 -0.27 -2.76 9.77
CA LYS A 69 -1.58 -2.89 9.14
C LYS A 69 -1.49 -2.57 7.66
N PRO A 70 -2.00 -3.43 6.77
CA PRO A 70 -2.13 -3.13 5.35
C PRO A 70 -3.18 -2.03 5.14
N ARG A 71 -2.88 -1.08 4.26
CA ARG A 71 -3.66 0.15 4.07
C ARG A 71 -4.24 0.26 2.66
N TYR A 72 -3.38 0.11 1.65
CA TYR A 72 -3.74 0.15 0.23
C TYR A 72 -2.69 -0.61 -0.59
N VAL A 73 -2.87 -0.64 -1.91
CA VAL A 73 -1.89 -1.24 -2.82
C VAL A 73 -1.42 -0.24 -3.86
N THR A 74 -0.18 -0.39 -4.27
CA THR A 74 0.44 0.41 -5.32
C THR A 74 1.17 -0.53 -6.28
N LEU A 75 0.95 -0.36 -7.58
CA LEU A 75 1.84 -0.91 -8.60
C LEU A 75 2.89 0.14 -8.94
N TYR A 76 4.17 -0.18 -8.76
CA TYR A 76 5.27 0.76 -8.81
C TYR A 76 6.29 0.39 -9.89
N ASP A 77 6.78 1.38 -10.63
CA ASP A 77 7.89 1.22 -11.57
C ASP A 77 9.21 1.67 -10.92
N PRO A 78 10.08 0.74 -10.49
CA PRO A 78 11.35 1.11 -9.88
C PRO A 78 12.36 1.69 -10.88
N GLN A 79 12.19 1.47 -12.20
CA GLN A 79 13.09 2.04 -13.21
C GLN A 79 12.79 3.54 -13.41
N LYS A 80 11.50 3.89 -13.45
CA LYS A 80 11.05 5.29 -13.56
C LYS A 80 10.87 5.98 -12.20
N ARG A 81 11.00 5.21 -11.11
CA ARG A 81 10.73 5.63 -9.72
C ARG A 81 9.33 6.24 -9.53
N ILE A 82 8.34 5.79 -10.30
CA ILE A 82 7.00 6.37 -10.32
C ILE A 82 5.92 5.30 -10.08
N PRO A 83 4.83 5.59 -9.36
CA PRO A 83 3.70 4.67 -9.32
C PRO A 83 2.96 4.62 -10.65
N VAL A 84 2.61 3.41 -11.05
CA VAL A 84 1.74 3.14 -12.21
C VAL A 84 0.27 3.29 -11.79
N TYR A 85 -0.13 2.68 -10.67
CA TYR A 85 -1.46 2.93 -10.09
C TYR A 85 -1.46 2.74 -8.57
N SER A 86 -2.43 3.35 -7.90
CA SER A 86 -2.82 3.01 -6.53
C SER A 86 -4.28 2.57 -6.48
N ALA A 87 -4.58 1.56 -5.67
CA ALA A 87 -5.93 1.10 -5.42
C ALA A 87 -6.21 1.04 -3.93
N TYR A 88 -7.33 1.66 -3.52
CA TYR A 88 -7.65 1.89 -2.12
C TYR A 88 -9.15 1.90 -1.85
N THR A 89 -9.48 1.85 -0.57
CA THR A 89 -10.84 2.05 -0.08
C THR A 89 -11.04 3.51 0.25
N PHE A 90 -12.06 4.14 -0.34
CA PHE A 90 -12.47 5.47 0.07
C PHE A 90 -13.13 5.39 1.46
N LYS A 91 -12.59 6.15 2.39
CA LYS A 91 -13.12 6.34 3.75
C LYS A 91 -13.41 7.82 3.88
N LYS A 92 -14.69 8.18 3.94
CA LYS A 92 -15.10 9.60 4.07
C LYS A 92 -14.35 10.24 5.25
N THR A 93 -13.72 11.37 5.00
CA THR A 93 -13.08 12.18 6.04
C THR A 93 -14.16 12.93 6.81
N GLU A 94 -14.21 12.73 8.13
CA GLU A 94 -14.99 13.56 9.05
C GLU A 94 -14.02 14.53 9.75
N GLY A 95 -14.20 15.83 9.51
CA GLY A 95 -13.39 16.89 10.12
C GLY A 95 -12.05 17.17 9.43
N ASP A 96 -11.80 18.46 9.17
CA ASP A 96 -10.57 18.95 8.59
C ASP A 96 -9.48 19.10 9.65
N ARG A 97 -8.31 18.57 9.32
CA ARG A 97 -7.00 19.13 9.63
C ARG A 97 -6.02 18.41 8.72
N ARG A 98 -5.28 19.18 7.91
CA ARG A 98 -4.00 18.74 7.37
C ARG A 98 -3.18 18.24 8.55
N VAL A 99 -2.84 16.97 8.53
CA VAL A 99 -1.93 16.42 9.52
C VAL A 99 -0.57 16.39 8.84
N ASP A 100 0.40 17.05 9.47
CA ASP A 100 1.77 17.06 9.00
C ASP A 100 2.41 15.72 9.34
N TYR A 101 2.40 14.79 8.38
CA TYR A 101 3.07 13.51 8.52
C TYR A 101 4.44 13.57 7.84
N PRO A 102 5.46 12.92 8.43
CA PRO A 102 6.74 12.80 7.77
C PRO A 102 6.59 11.98 6.48
N TRP A 103 7.36 12.34 5.47
CA TRP A 103 7.50 11.51 4.27
C TRP A 103 8.19 10.20 4.61
N MET A 104 7.72 9.13 3.99
CA MET A 104 8.19 7.77 4.24
C MET A 104 8.69 7.10 2.95
N TYR A 105 9.61 6.17 3.13
CA TYR A 105 10.11 5.26 2.10
C TYR A 105 9.61 3.83 2.35
N GLU A 106 9.66 3.00 1.31
CA GLU A 106 9.28 1.59 1.35
C GLU A 106 10.54 0.70 1.32
N PRO A 107 11.02 0.19 2.46
CA PRO A 107 12.23 -0.65 2.50
C PRO A 107 12.13 -1.87 1.57
N GLN A 108 10.93 -2.46 1.47
CA GLN A 108 10.60 -3.67 0.72
C GLN A 108 10.73 -3.55 -0.80
N VAL A 109 10.95 -2.34 -1.35
CA VAL A 109 11.16 -2.16 -2.80
C VAL A 109 12.49 -2.75 -3.25
N LYS A 110 13.51 -2.73 -2.37
CA LYS A 110 14.87 -3.20 -2.69
C LYS A 110 15.45 -4.17 -1.67
N ILE A 111 15.11 -4.03 -0.39
CA ILE A 111 15.64 -4.82 0.72
C ILE A 111 14.49 -5.64 1.31
N ASP A 112 14.76 -6.85 1.78
CA ASP A 112 13.76 -7.60 2.56
C ASP A 112 13.53 -6.90 3.90
N GLY A 113 12.45 -6.11 3.97
CA GLY A 113 11.96 -5.46 5.18
C GLY A 113 10.75 -6.20 5.78
N ASN A 114 10.31 -5.77 6.96
CA ASN A 114 9.06 -6.25 7.57
C ASN A 114 7.79 -5.83 6.78
N GLY A 115 7.96 -5.06 5.71
CA GLY A 115 6.91 -4.58 4.82
C GLY A 115 6.23 -3.29 5.29
N ASN A 116 6.65 -2.71 6.42
CA ASN A 116 6.18 -1.40 6.85
C ASN A 116 7.02 -0.29 6.23
N MET A 117 6.32 0.77 5.80
CA MET A 117 6.94 2.04 5.46
C MET A 117 7.61 2.67 6.69
N LEU A 118 8.71 3.38 6.46
CA LEU A 118 9.51 4.02 7.49
C LEU A 118 9.76 5.50 7.13
N PRO A 119 9.84 6.42 8.11
CA PRO A 119 10.19 7.80 7.82
C PRO A 119 11.60 7.88 7.22
N PHE A 120 11.81 8.82 6.31
CA PHE A 120 13.17 9.13 5.86
C PHE A 120 14.04 9.52 7.06
N PRO A 121 15.26 8.97 7.19
CA PRO A 121 16.13 9.33 8.29
C PRO A 121 16.54 10.79 8.23
N THR A 122 16.75 11.39 9.39
CA THR A 122 17.31 12.75 9.49
C THR A 122 18.83 12.69 9.29
N GLY A 123 19.31 13.25 8.17
CA GLY A 123 20.73 13.38 7.82
C GLY A 123 21.09 12.70 6.49
N TYR A 124 22.17 13.17 5.85
CA TYR A 124 22.69 12.56 4.62
C TYR A 124 23.42 11.25 4.95
N LEU A 125 22.66 10.15 4.92
CA LEU A 125 23.20 8.81 4.78
C LEU A 125 22.86 8.38 3.36
N HIS A 126 23.86 8.18 2.51
CA HIS A 126 23.60 7.59 1.19
C HIS A 126 23.01 6.19 1.40
N MET A 127 21.73 6.03 1.09
CA MET A 127 20.98 4.83 1.42
C MET A 127 20.87 3.92 0.20
N LYS A 128 20.98 2.61 0.43
CA LYS A 128 20.87 1.58 -0.62
C LYS A 128 19.51 1.57 -1.33
N PHE A 129 18.50 2.29 -0.83
CA PHE A 129 17.18 2.36 -1.45
C PHE A 129 17.08 3.40 -2.56
N GLU A 130 18.01 4.36 -2.64
CA GLU A 130 17.95 5.49 -3.58
C GLU A 130 17.84 5.01 -5.03
N ASP A 131 18.51 3.91 -5.36
CA ASP A 131 18.47 3.32 -6.72
C ASP A 131 17.12 2.72 -7.12
N SER A 132 16.21 2.53 -6.17
CA SER A 132 15.04 1.66 -6.34
C SER A 132 13.70 2.37 -6.22
N GLN A 133 13.70 3.55 -5.58
CA GLN A 133 12.51 4.35 -5.38
C GLN A 133 12.86 5.83 -5.38
N ALA A 134 11.85 6.68 -5.54
CA ALA A 134 12.05 8.11 -5.48
C ALA A 134 12.46 8.56 -4.08
N VAL A 135 13.26 9.63 -4.03
CA VAL A 135 13.71 10.30 -2.80
C VAL A 135 13.20 11.72 -2.73
N LEU A 136 13.35 12.36 -1.57
CA LEU A 136 12.89 13.75 -1.38
C LEU A 136 13.56 14.72 -2.37
N ASP A 137 14.84 14.48 -2.68
CA ASP A 137 15.61 15.30 -3.63
C ASP A 137 15.05 15.23 -5.06
N ASP A 138 14.42 14.11 -5.46
CA ASP A 138 13.75 13.98 -6.77
C ASP A 138 12.57 14.95 -6.91
N TYR A 139 12.05 15.48 -5.79
CA TYR A 139 10.95 16.43 -5.71
C TYR A 139 11.38 17.76 -5.05
N SER A 140 12.64 18.16 -5.24
CA SER A 140 13.19 19.41 -4.70
C SER A 140 12.83 20.65 -5.52
N ASP A 141 12.54 20.50 -6.82
CA ASP A 141 12.09 21.59 -7.69
C ASP A 141 10.59 21.92 -7.49
N VAL A 142 10.32 22.52 -6.33
CA VAL A 142 8.97 22.94 -5.92
C VAL A 142 8.44 24.15 -6.69
N VAL A 143 9.27 24.77 -7.55
CA VAL A 143 8.85 25.87 -8.42
C VAL A 143 8.02 25.31 -9.56
N LEU A 144 8.45 24.19 -10.16
CA LEU A 144 7.77 23.57 -11.30
C LEU A 144 6.73 22.53 -10.90
N TYR A 145 6.98 21.78 -9.82
CA TYR A 145 6.20 20.60 -9.48
C TYR A 145 5.62 20.63 -8.07
N GLU A 146 4.49 19.96 -7.91
CA GLU A 146 3.95 19.52 -6.64
C GLU A 146 3.87 17.98 -6.57
N ARG A 147 3.69 17.47 -5.35
CA ARG A 147 3.61 16.04 -5.06
C ARG A 147 2.16 15.57 -5.17
N GLY A 148 1.75 15.17 -6.38
CA GLY A 148 0.41 14.68 -6.69
C GLY A 148 0.21 13.26 -6.14
N HIS A 149 -0.75 13.09 -5.23
CA HIS A 149 -1.03 11.78 -4.60
C HIS A 149 -1.97 10.94 -5.45
N LEU A 150 -1.63 9.66 -5.67
CA LEU A 150 -2.55 8.70 -6.29
C LEU A 150 -3.63 8.20 -5.32
N ASN A 151 -3.27 8.05 -4.05
CA ASN A 151 -4.21 7.85 -2.94
C ASN A 151 -4.16 9.10 -2.03
N PRO A 152 -5.07 10.06 -2.20
CA PRO A 152 -5.13 11.26 -1.39
C PRO A 152 -5.48 10.99 0.08
N ASP A 153 -4.87 11.73 1.01
CA ASP A 153 -5.16 11.61 2.45
C ASP A 153 -6.59 12.05 2.78
N GLN A 154 -7.20 12.96 2.00
CA GLN A 154 -8.60 13.37 2.15
C GLN A 154 -9.58 12.22 1.89
N HIS A 155 -9.13 11.13 1.26
CA HIS A 155 -9.92 9.91 1.08
C HIS A 155 -9.77 8.90 2.23
N GLN A 156 -9.05 9.27 3.30
CA GLN A 156 -8.76 8.42 4.45
C GLN A 156 -9.29 9.02 5.75
N SER A 157 -9.92 8.19 6.58
CA SER A 157 -10.63 8.66 7.78
C SER A 157 -9.76 8.74 9.04
N THR A 158 -8.90 7.74 9.30
CA THR A 158 -8.11 7.67 10.53
C THR A 158 -6.73 8.30 10.36
N PRO A 159 -6.09 8.81 11.42
CA PRO A 159 -4.73 9.36 11.34
C PRO A 159 -3.73 8.38 10.75
N HIS A 160 -3.76 7.11 11.15
CA HIS A 160 -2.86 6.10 10.58
C HIS A 160 -3.14 5.77 9.11
N ASP A 161 -4.39 5.89 8.65
CA ASP A 161 -4.70 5.69 7.23
C ASP A 161 -4.23 6.88 6.39
N ARG A 162 -4.33 8.11 6.92
CA ARG A 162 -3.79 9.32 6.30
C ARG A 162 -2.27 9.29 6.27
N ALA A 163 -1.62 8.99 7.39
CA ALA A 163 -0.17 8.87 7.46
C ALA A 163 0.37 7.92 6.37
N ALA A 164 -0.31 6.79 6.18
CA ALA A 164 0.09 5.81 5.20
C ALA A 164 0.15 6.31 3.75
N THR A 165 -0.51 7.43 3.41
CA THR A 165 -0.48 7.97 2.04
C THR A 165 0.79 8.79 1.74
N TYR A 166 1.56 9.17 2.77
CA TYR A 166 2.75 10.03 2.67
C TYR A 166 4.00 9.22 2.32
N THR A 167 3.92 8.46 1.23
CA THR A 167 5.02 7.66 0.70
C THR A 167 5.34 8.12 -0.72
N LEU A 168 6.62 8.20 -1.08
CA LEU A 168 6.99 8.63 -2.44
C LEU A 168 6.63 7.57 -3.51
N THR A 169 6.36 6.33 -3.09
CA THR A 169 5.77 5.31 -3.96
C THR A 169 4.28 5.55 -4.25
N ASN A 170 3.63 6.55 -3.64
CA ASN A 170 2.24 6.94 -3.89
C ASN A 170 2.11 8.31 -4.57
N VAL A 171 3.23 8.90 -5.01
CA VAL A 171 3.29 10.27 -5.51
C VAL A 171 3.83 10.34 -6.94
N VAL A 172 3.33 11.29 -7.71
CA VAL A 172 3.83 11.68 -9.03
C VAL A 172 4.14 13.18 -9.05
N PRO A 173 5.09 13.64 -9.88
CA PRO A 173 5.28 15.06 -10.12
C PRO A 173 4.09 15.62 -10.90
N GLU A 174 3.37 16.55 -10.29
CA GLU A 174 2.24 17.26 -10.89
C GLU A 174 2.68 18.69 -11.21
N ILE A 175 2.45 19.15 -12.44
CA ILE A 175 2.86 20.49 -12.87
C ILE A 175 1.93 21.49 -12.20
N ARG A 176 2.50 22.48 -11.51
CA ARG A 176 1.76 23.61 -10.95
C ARG A 176 1.30 24.51 -12.10
N GLU A 177 0.18 24.20 -12.73
CA GLU A 177 -0.29 24.94 -13.90
C GLU A 177 -0.54 26.42 -13.56
N PHE A 178 0.39 27.32 -13.90
CA PHE A 178 0.13 28.76 -14.08
C PHE A 178 1.23 29.43 -14.94
N ASN A 179 0.90 29.76 -16.20
CA ASN A 179 1.49 30.80 -17.07
C ASN A 179 3.02 30.85 -17.31
N ILE A 180 3.61 29.97 -18.13
CA ILE A 180 4.97 30.23 -18.68
C ILE A 180 5.10 29.74 -20.14
N GLY A 181 4.74 30.61 -21.10
CA GLY A 181 5.28 30.68 -22.47
C GLY A 181 5.38 29.42 -23.36
N PRO A 182 5.93 29.55 -24.58
CA PRO A 182 6.00 28.46 -25.57
C PRO A 182 6.95 27.31 -25.20
N SER A 183 7.79 27.46 -24.18
CA SER A 183 8.98 26.61 -23.97
C SER A 183 8.74 25.31 -23.19
N GLN A 184 7.51 25.00 -22.77
CA GLN A 184 7.22 23.81 -21.95
C GLN A 184 6.48 22.66 -22.69
N GLN A 185 6.33 22.73 -24.02
CA GLN A 185 5.79 21.62 -24.82
C GLN A 185 6.63 20.32 -24.75
N LEU A 186 7.83 20.35 -24.16
CA LEU A 186 8.74 19.20 -24.07
C LEU A 186 8.53 18.30 -22.83
N LEU A 187 7.73 18.71 -21.84
CA LEU A 187 7.54 17.92 -20.61
C LEU A 187 6.37 16.94 -20.76
N PRO A 188 6.55 15.64 -20.42
CA PRO A 188 5.45 14.67 -20.45
C PRO A 188 4.32 15.11 -19.52
N ARG A 189 3.14 15.39 -20.08
CA ARG A 189 1.92 15.64 -19.31
C ARG A 189 1.37 14.32 -18.83
N HIS A 190 1.63 14.00 -17.58
CA HIS A 190 1.01 12.86 -16.91
C HIS A 190 -0.45 13.20 -16.58
N ARG A 191 -1.39 12.33 -16.97
CA ARG A 191 -2.80 12.46 -16.56
C ARG A 191 -3.14 11.38 -15.55
N LEU A 192 -3.71 11.80 -14.42
CA LEU A 192 -4.26 10.87 -13.46
C LEU A 192 -5.70 10.53 -13.81
N HIS A 193 -5.99 9.24 -13.99
CA HIS A 193 -7.35 8.75 -14.24
C HIS A 193 -7.81 7.87 -13.07
N CYS A 194 -8.82 8.33 -12.34
CA CYS A 194 -9.37 7.62 -11.19
C CYS A 194 -10.75 7.03 -11.49
N HIS A 195 -10.87 5.71 -11.38
CA HIS A 195 -12.13 4.97 -11.52
C HIS A 195 -12.72 4.61 -10.15
N TRP A 196 -14.01 4.88 -9.98
CA TRP A 196 -14.77 4.61 -8.75
C TRP A 196 -15.66 3.38 -8.94
N SER A 197 -15.71 2.50 -7.94
CA SER A 197 -16.55 1.30 -8.00
C SER A 197 -17.27 1.06 -6.68
N SER A 198 -18.54 0.66 -6.76
CA SER A 198 -19.41 0.38 -5.61
C SER A 198 -20.15 -0.94 -5.80
N HIS A 199 -20.27 -1.73 -4.73
CA HIS A 199 -21.12 -2.91 -4.73
C HIS A 199 -22.59 -2.52 -4.46
N LYS A 200 -23.56 -3.18 -5.11
CA LYS A 200 -24.99 -3.02 -4.80
C LYS A 200 -25.37 -4.04 -3.72
N GLY A 201 -25.86 -3.59 -2.55
CA GLY A 201 -26.40 -4.49 -1.51
C GLY A 201 -25.72 -4.45 -0.13
N GLY A 202 -25.44 -3.27 0.42
CA GLY A 202 -24.86 -3.08 1.77
C GLY A 202 -24.15 -1.72 1.87
N HIS A 203 -23.67 -1.33 3.06
CA HIS A 203 -22.92 -0.07 3.26
C HIS A 203 -21.84 0.10 2.17
N PRO A 204 -21.95 1.09 1.26
CA PRO A 204 -21.15 1.10 0.04
C PRO A 204 -19.72 1.55 0.35
N ARG A 205 -18.82 0.61 0.64
CA ARG A 205 -17.38 0.88 0.62
C ARG A 205 -16.98 1.12 -0.83
N ARG A 206 -16.84 2.38 -1.23
CA ARG A 206 -16.36 2.77 -2.55
C ARG A 206 -14.88 2.38 -2.67
N ARG A 207 -14.54 1.65 -3.73
CA ARG A 207 -13.16 1.34 -4.12
C ARG A 207 -12.73 2.32 -5.20
N VAL A 208 -11.49 2.77 -5.13
CA VAL A 208 -10.92 3.69 -6.11
C VAL A 208 -9.64 3.08 -6.66
N VAL A 209 -9.47 3.18 -7.97
CA VAL A 209 -8.22 2.86 -8.66
C VAL A 209 -7.80 4.12 -9.42
N CYS A 210 -6.68 4.72 -9.04
CA CYS A 210 -6.09 5.85 -9.74
C CYS A 210 -4.88 5.36 -10.54
N LEU A 211 -4.97 5.47 -11.85
CA LEU A 211 -3.96 5.04 -12.82
C LEU A 211 -3.23 6.27 -13.38
N LEU A 212 -1.91 6.20 -13.43
CA LEU A 212 -1.08 7.16 -14.13
C LEU A 212 -1.04 6.80 -15.61
N LEU A 213 -1.52 7.70 -16.46
CA LEU A 213 -1.41 7.59 -17.91
C LEU A 213 -0.21 8.44 -18.38
N HIS A 214 0.66 7.80 -19.16
CA HIS A 214 1.77 8.42 -19.87
C HIS A 214 1.37 8.78 -21.29
#